data_AF-A0A530K5F3-F1
#
_entry.id   AF-A0A530K5F3-F1
#
_cell.length_a   1.000
_cell.length_b   1.000
_cell.length_c   1.000
_cell.angle_alpha   90.00
_cell.angle_beta   90.00
_cell.angle_gamma   90.00
#
_symmetry.space_group_name_H-M   'P 1'
#
loop_
_entity.id
_entity.type
_entity.pdbx_description
1 polymer ?
#
loop_
_entity_poly.entity_id
_entity_poly.type
_entity_poly.pdbx_seq_one_letter_code
_entity_poly.pdbx_strand_id
1 'polypeptide(L)'
;MLTTTTNTAVNLNSNTNGTINFTGGGLAINTTTGIGFNATGGGTVTVQGIVNTITSTTGTALNVSNTTIGASGLTFQSISANGAVNGIVLNNTGAGGLTVTGVGTNAGSGGTIQNTTGRGASFISASNITLKNMNFTNAGTDDLDADNSGLSTGDNLATNAAIHLQNVSTATLDRIAISGSAEQGINGNTVSNFTLSNSSISNAGNSADEDGIHFYNMSGTSAITNTTITGSGDDNFNLQTQSGTLALTISGGSSTGAVLGSGYLFGIRGTSNATINLSSANSSNNFSGGIVADAFDNSTMNLNVINSTSSSNNDQLSVSAGDNSDVSLVATGNTLSSTATGDFVVVSLLGSAFDNGFTFDARIENNNITVANGLTADGISVFNAGGGAMRVGIKNNTIDYAGTQRAILVQTGQDGAGSILAQITGNAIDIKLDGTGNAVAGILVQSGITSPTGDGSSIDLNIGGAGALANTFTHSLGGTMAGGDIRVRQRNNGTINLSGYAGGATDLAAAIAYLNGRNTVVSASTATADSTGFTGLATPPFP
;
A
#
# COMPACT_ATOMS: atom_id res chain seq x y z
N MET A 1 -4.03 -13.89 44.41
CA MET A 1 -2.76 -14.12 43.70
C MET A 1 -2.48 -15.62 43.69
N LEU A 2 -2.23 -16.21 42.52
CA LEU A 2 -1.80 -17.59 42.35
C LEU A 2 -0.35 -17.59 41.88
N THR A 3 0.51 -18.38 42.52
CA THR A 3 1.92 -18.52 42.13
C THR A 3 2.26 -20.00 42.02
N THR A 4 2.68 -20.43 40.84
CA THR A 4 3.12 -21.81 40.57
C THR A 4 4.44 -21.81 39.82
N THR A 5 5.11 -22.98 39.78
CA THR A 5 6.29 -23.17 38.95
C THR A 5 5.92 -23.94 37.69
N THR A 6 5.89 -25.26 37.77
CA THR A 6 5.63 -26.19 36.65
C THR A 6 4.14 -26.48 36.47
N ASN A 7 3.34 -26.35 37.52
CA ASN A 7 1.90 -26.61 37.45
C ASN A 7 1.17 -25.46 36.75
N THR A 8 0.16 -25.81 35.96
CA THR A 8 -0.81 -24.84 35.45
C THR A 8 -1.53 -24.15 36.61
N ALA A 9 -1.56 -22.81 36.64
CA ALA A 9 -2.13 -22.07 37.78
C ALA A 9 -3.67 -22.09 37.79
N VAL A 10 -4.32 -21.81 36.65
CA VAL A 10 -5.76 -22.02 36.46
C VAL A 10 -5.95 -23.04 35.35
N ASN A 11 -6.56 -24.18 35.67
CA ASN A 11 -6.78 -25.26 34.71
C ASN A 11 -8.26 -25.65 34.61
N LEU A 12 -8.91 -25.22 33.53
CA LEU A 12 -10.29 -25.52 33.20
C LEU A 12 -10.32 -26.51 32.02
N ASN A 13 -10.06 -27.78 32.31
CA ASN A 13 -10.04 -28.83 31.28
C ASN A 13 -11.37 -29.61 31.22
N SER A 14 -11.90 -29.82 30.02
CA SER A 14 -13.07 -30.67 29.73
C SER A 14 -14.35 -30.26 30.47
N ASN A 15 -14.62 -28.95 30.58
CA ASN A 15 -15.80 -28.40 31.26
C ASN A 15 -17.03 -28.33 30.35
N THR A 16 -17.31 -29.37 29.57
CA THR A 16 -18.44 -29.42 28.62
C THR A 16 -19.75 -29.05 29.32
N ASN A 17 -20.53 -28.15 28.70
CA ASN A 17 -21.78 -27.57 29.23
C ASN A 17 -21.63 -26.71 30.50
N GLY A 18 -20.43 -26.60 31.08
CA GLY A 18 -20.16 -25.74 32.23
C GLY A 18 -20.04 -24.26 31.84
N THR A 19 -20.38 -23.37 32.76
CA THR A 19 -20.10 -21.93 32.66
C THR A 19 -19.29 -21.50 33.88
N ILE A 20 -18.12 -20.91 33.65
CA ILE A 20 -17.18 -20.51 34.71
C ILE A 20 -16.89 -19.02 34.56
N ASN A 21 -17.27 -18.23 35.57
CA ASN A 21 -17.12 -16.78 35.54
C ASN A 21 -16.22 -16.30 36.68
N PHE A 22 -15.12 -15.64 36.34
CA PHE A 22 -14.28 -14.93 37.31
C PHE A 22 -14.73 -13.48 37.40
N THR A 23 -15.66 -13.19 38.32
CA THR A 23 -16.32 -11.87 38.41
C THR A 23 -15.68 -10.92 39.42
N GLY A 24 -14.84 -11.42 40.33
CA GLY A 24 -14.30 -10.62 41.45
C GLY A 24 -13.23 -9.60 41.07
N GLY A 25 -12.62 -9.71 39.89
CA GLY A 25 -11.42 -8.95 39.52
C GLY A 25 -10.19 -9.32 40.36
N GLY A 26 -9.03 -8.75 40.02
CA GLY A 26 -7.78 -8.95 40.76
C GLY A 26 -7.20 -10.36 40.66
N LEU A 27 -7.59 -11.14 39.65
CA LEU A 27 -6.97 -12.41 39.31
C LEU A 27 -5.53 -12.16 38.86
N ALA A 28 -4.60 -12.27 39.80
CA ALA A 28 -3.16 -12.15 39.57
C ALA A 28 -2.53 -13.55 39.53
N ILE A 29 -1.96 -13.92 38.39
CA ILE A 29 -1.33 -15.23 38.12
C ILE A 29 0.16 -15.01 37.82
N ASN A 30 1.02 -15.76 38.50
CA ASN A 30 2.45 -15.83 38.23
C ASN A 30 2.89 -17.29 38.09
N THR A 31 3.48 -17.65 36.95
CA THR A 31 3.99 -19.00 36.68
C THR A 31 5.43 -18.96 36.16
N THR A 32 6.13 -20.10 36.18
CA THR A 32 7.40 -20.24 35.47
C THR A 32 7.20 -21.02 34.17
N THR A 33 7.26 -22.35 34.23
CA THR A 33 7.13 -23.21 33.05
C THR A 33 5.72 -23.74 32.85
N GLY A 34 4.87 -23.69 33.89
CA GLY A 34 3.45 -24.04 33.81
C GLY A 34 2.64 -22.98 33.07
N ILE A 35 1.52 -23.39 32.46
CA ILE A 35 0.59 -22.47 31.80
C ILE A 35 -0.07 -21.56 32.87
N GLY A 36 -0.17 -20.27 32.58
CA GLY A 36 -0.83 -19.31 33.49
C GLY A 36 -2.32 -19.62 33.64
N PHE A 37 -3.07 -19.38 32.57
CA PHE A 37 -4.50 -19.65 32.49
C PHE A 37 -4.79 -20.59 31.32
N ASN A 38 -5.29 -21.78 31.60
CA ASN A 38 -5.63 -22.81 30.62
C ASN A 38 -7.13 -23.11 30.66
N ALA A 39 -7.85 -22.90 29.55
CA ALA A 39 -9.23 -23.31 29.38
C ALA A 39 -9.38 -24.10 28.07
N THR A 40 -9.69 -25.39 28.21
CA THR A 40 -9.71 -26.33 27.08
C THR A 40 -10.84 -27.34 27.17
N GLY A 41 -11.27 -27.86 26.02
CA GLY A 41 -12.15 -29.04 25.96
C GLY A 41 -13.62 -28.75 26.23
N GLY A 42 -14.11 -27.54 25.93
CA GLY A 42 -15.52 -27.16 25.99
C GLY A 42 -15.88 -26.21 27.12
N GLY A 43 -17.18 -25.94 27.26
CA GLY A 43 -17.74 -25.01 28.25
C GLY A 43 -17.68 -23.55 27.82
N THR A 44 -18.05 -22.66 28.74
CA THR A 44 -17.98 -21.20 28.59
C THR A 44 -17.17 -20.58 29.73
N VAL A 45 -16.28 -19.63 29.41
CA VAL A 45 -15.47 -18.92 30.40
C VAL A 45 -15.55 -17.39 30.24
N THR A 46 -15.56 -16.66 31.36
CA THR A 46 -15.35 -15.20 31.39
C THR A 46 -14.37 -14.80 32.49
N VAL A 47 -13.61 -13.74 32.26
CA VAL A 47 -12.74 -13.09 33.26
C VAL A 47 -13.05 -11.61 33.24
N GLN A 48 -13.52 -11.07 34.37
CA GLN A 48 -14.02 -9.71 34.47
C GLN A 48 -13.17 -8.89 35.46
N GLY A 49 -13.22 -7.57 35.31
CA GLY A 49 -12.40 -6.62 36.06
C GLY A 49 -11.13 -6.22 35.30
N ILE A 50 -10.69 -4.97 35.48
CA ILE A 50 -9.62 -4.35 34.68
C ILE A 50 -8.22 -4.52 35.27
N VAL A 51 -8.08 -5.21 36.40
CA VAL A 51 -6.81 -5.35 37.14
C VAL A 51 -6.30 -6.80 37.20
N ASN A 52 -6.83 -7.69 36.35
CA ASN A 52 -6.34 -9.07 36.27
C ASN A 52 -4.98 -9.10 35.54
N THR A 53 -4.04 -9.92 35.99
CA THR A 53 -2.70 -10.00 35.40
C THR A 53 -2.27 -11.45 35.24
N ILE A 54 -1.53 -11.73 34.17
CA ILE A 54 -0.81 -12.99 33.99
C ILE A 54 0.65 -12.68 33.69
N THR A 55 1.56 -13.33 34.41
CA THR A 55 2.99 -13.37 34.08
C THR A 55 3.43 -14.82 34.09
N SER A 56 4.10 -15.22 33.02
CA SER A 56 4.75 -16.52 32.89
C SER A 56 6.17 -16.32 32.39
N THR A 57 7.07 -17.27 32.67
CA THR A 57 8.36 -17.33 31.96
C THR A 57 8.17 -18.13 30.68
N THR A 58 8.55 -19.40 30.67
CA THR A 58 8.54 -20.25 29.47
C THR A 58 7.24 -21.02 29.28
N GLY A 59 6.29 -20.91 30.22
CA GLY A 59 4.93 -21.41 30.02
C GLY A 59 4.09 -20.42 29.20
N THR A 60 3.12 -20.91 28.43
CA THR A 60 2.12 -20.03 27.81
C THR A 60 1.34 -19.27 28.88
N ALA A 61 1.20 -17.96 28.74
CA ALA A 61 0.51 -17.14 29.73
C ALA A 61 -1.01 -17.39 29.69
N LEU A 62 -1.61 -17.29 28.49
CA LEU A 62 -3.05 -17.51 28.30
C LEU A 62 -3.27 -18.53 27.17
N ASN A 63 -3.98 -19.61 27.47
CA ASN A 63 -4.44 -20.60 26.50
C ASN A 63 -5.95 -20.83 26.64
N VAL A 64 -6.70 -20.51 25.60
CA VAL A 64 -8.13 -20.82 25.47
C VAL A 64 -8.34 -21.53 24.15
N SER A 65 -8.68 -22.82 24.19
CA SER A 65 -8.78 -23.65 22.99
C SER A 65 -10.00 -24.55 23.04
N ASN A 66 -10.87 -24.43 22.03
CA ASN A 66 -12.14 -25.16 21.97
C ASN A 66 -13.03 -24.93 23.20
N THR A 67 -12.99 -23.71 23.74
CA THR A 67 -13.84 -23.26 24.86
C THR A 67 -14.41 -21.91 24.48
N THR A 68 -15.73 -21.74 24.66
CA THR A 68 -16.43 -20.50 24.33
C THR A 68 -16.02 -19.39 25.31
N ILE A 69 -15.59 -18.25 24.80
CA ILE A 69 -15.51 -17.03 25.61
C ILE A 69 -16.92 -16.44 25.67
N GLY A 70 -17.44 -16.25 26.89
CA GLY A 70 -18.77 -15.67 27.10
C GLY A 70 -18.87 -14.21 26.67
N ALA A 71 -20.08 -13.66 26.58
CA ALA A 71 -20.32 -12.30 26.10
C ALA A 71 -19.61 -11.20 26.90
N SER A 72 -19.31 -11.43 28.19
CA SER A 72 -18.52 -10.51 29.02
C SER A 72 -17.02 -10.52 28.72
N GLY A 73 -16.54 -11.43 27.86
CA GLY A 73 -15.16 -11.51 27.42
C GLY A 73 -14.16 -11.98 28.49
N LEU A 74 -12.89 -11.88 28.14
CA LEU A 74 -11.75 -12.00 29.03
C LEU A 74 -11.08 -10.63 29.15
N THR A 75 -11.05 -10.04 30.34
CA THR A 75 -10.43 -8.74 30.60
C THR A 75 -9.21 -8.90 31.49
N PHE A 76 -8.07 -8.40 31.00
CA PHE A 76 -6.81 -8.32 31.73
C PHE A 76 -6.24 -6.90 31.68
N GLN A 77 -5.55 -6.48 32.73
CA GLN A 77 -4.64 -5.34 32.68
C GLN A 77 -3.44 -5.69 31.82
N SER A 78 -2.77 -6.78 32.16
CA SER A 78 -1.55 -7.21 31.49
C SER A 78 -1.44 -8.73 31.33
N ILE A 79 -0.78 -9.14 30.25
CA ILE A 79 -0.40 -10.53 30.00
C ILE A 79 1.07 -10.53 29.53
N SER A 80 1.92 -11.35 30.15
CA SER A 80 3.35 -11.40 29.83
C SER A 80 3.90 -12.82 29.81
N ALA A 81 4.81 -13.09 28.86
CA ALA A 81 5.49 -14.36 28.67
C ALA A 81 6.92 -14.13 28.14
N ASN A 82 7.89 -14.96 28.55
CA ASN A 82 9.29 -14.86 28.12
C ASN A 82 9.90 -16.24 27.87
N GLY A 83 10.05 -16.63 26.60
CA GLY A 83 10.61 -17.92 26.22
C GLY A 83 9.58 -19.05 26.04
N ALA A 84 8.29 -18.73 25.98
CA ALA A 84 7.24 -19.71 25.73
C ALA A 84 7.12 -20.05 24.23
N VAL A 85 6.52 -21.19 23.87
CA VAL A 85 6.22 -21.46 22.44
C VAL A 85 5.25 -20.40 21.90
N ASN A 86 4.16 -20.14 22.61
CA ASN A 86 3.27 -19.01 22.35
C ASN A 86 3.00 -18.28 23.67
N GLY A 87 2.86 -16.96 23.64
CA GLY A 87 2.49 -16.16 24.81
C GLY A 87 0.99 -16.18 25.08
N ILE A 88 0.19 -15.96 24.04
CA ILE A 88 -1.28 -15.95 24.08
C ILE A 88 -1.82 -16.86 22.97
N VAL A 89 -2.79 -17.71 23.30
CA VAL A 89 -3.47 -18.59 22.35
C VAL A 89 -4.98 -18.52 22.56
N LEU A 90 -5.71 -18.08 21.54
CA LEU A 90 -7.16 -18.22 21.42
C LEU A 90 -7.45 -19.01 20.14
N ASN A 91 -7.99 -20.21 20.28
CA ASN A 91 -8.32 -21.08 19.15
C ASN A 91 -9.75 -21.60 19.28
N ASN A 92 -10.61 -21.28 18.30
CA ASN A 92 -12.02 -21.71 18.26
C ASN A 92 -12.77 -21.29 19.54
N THR A 93 -12.89 -19.98 19.74
CA THR A 93 -13.35 -19.37 21.01
C THR A 93 -14.74 -18.73 20.93
N GLY A 94 -15.40 -18.82 19.78
CA GLY A 94 -16.74 -18.24 19.57
C GLY A 94 -16.70 -16.71 19.42
N ALA A 95 -17.81 -16.06 19.80
CA ALA A 95 -18.02 -14.62 19.58
C ALA A 95 -17.47 -13.72 20.70
N GLY A 96 -17.24 -14.24 21.91
CA GLY A 96 -16.58 -13.49 22.97
C GLY A 96 -15.09 -13.28 22.68
N GLY A 97 -14.50 -12.22 23.23
CA GLY A 97 -13.13 -11.82 22.91
C GLY A 97 -12.21 -11.60 24.10
N LEU A 98 -10.96 -11.27 23.78
CA LEU A 98 -9.92 -10.88 24.75
C LEU A 98 -9.74 -9.36 24.73
N THR A 99 -9.71 -8.73 25.90
CA THR A 99 -9.33 -7.34 26.10
C THR A 99 -8.15 -7.24 27.06
N VAL A 100 -6.99 -6.82 26.54
CA VAL A 100 -5.86 -6.37 27.35
C VAL A 100 -5.88 -4.84 27.40
N THR A 101 -6.06 -4.29 28.59
CA THR A 101 -6.37 -2.87 28.79
C THR A 101 -5.12 -1.99 28.93
N GLY A 102 -4.05 -2.51 29.53
CA GLY A 102 -2.92 -1.71 30.01
C GLY A 102 -3.36 -0.59 30.97
N VAL A 103 -2.51 0.44 31.12
CA VAL A 103 -2.74 1.59 31.99
C VAL A 103 -2.53 2.88 31.21
N GLY A 104 -3.60 3.65 31.01
CA GLY A 104 -3.54 4.93 30.31
C GLY A 104 -2.81 4.79 28.97
N THR A 105 -1.85 5.67 28.72
CA THR A 105 -0.94 5.68 27.56
C THR A 105 0.45 5.10 27.85
N ASN A 106 0.64 4.44 28.99
CA ASN A 106 1.95 3.96 29.40
C ASN A 106 2.36 2.74 28.56
N ALA A 107 3.36 2.90 27.69
CA ALA A 107 3.89 1.81 26.87
C ALA A 107 4.29 0.59 27.71
N GLY A 108 4.03 -0.62 27.19
CA GLY A 108 4.32 -1.88 27.88
C GLY A 108 3.42 -2.22 29.08
N SER A 109 2.53 -1.32 29.51
CA SER A 109 1.65 -1.58 30.66
C SER A 109 0.59 -2.66 30.41
N GLY A 110 0.34 -3.02 29.14
CA GLY A 110 -0.44 -4.19 28.74
C GLY A 110 0.33 -5.51 28.88
N GLY A 111 1.60 -5.45 29.25
CA GLY A 111 2.49 -6.60 29.37
C GLY A 111 3.41 -6.77 28.16
N THR A 112 4.38 -7.68 28.30
CA THR A 112 5.39 -7.98 27.29
C THR A 112 5.35 -9.47 26.94
N ILE A 113 5.18 -9.77 25.65
CA ILE A 113 5.41 -11.09 25.08
C ILE A 113 6.77 -11.07 24.39
N GLN A 114 7.67 -11.96 24.76
CA GLN A 114 9.04 -11.90 24.25
C GLN A 114 9.69 -13.27 24.11
N ASN A 115 10.65 -13.33 23.19
CA ASN A 115 11.47 -14.51 22.91
C ASN A 115 10.63 -15.77 22.73
N THR A 116 9.43 -15.66 22.14
CA THR A 116 8.60 -16.84 21.88
C THR A 116 9.12 -17.54 20.65
N THR A 117 9.20 -18.87 20.69
CA THR A 117 9.71 -19.63 19.54
C THR A 117 8.67 -19.67 18.42
N GLY A 118 7.43 -20.01 18.73
CA GLY A 118 6.28 -19.81 17.84
C GLY A 118 5.64 -18.42 17.99
N ARG A 119 4.41 -18.29 17.45
CA ARG A 119 3.63 -17.05 17.43
C ARG A 119 3.54 -16.38 18.80
N GLY A 120 3.81 -15.07 18.88
CA GLY A 120 3.72 -14.33 20.13
C GLY A 120 2.30 -14.37 20.71
N ALA A 121 1.34 -13.86 19.96
CA ALA A 121 -0.08 -14.02 20.21
C ALA A 121 -0.77 -14.65 18.99
N SER A 122 -1.43 -15.79 19.18
CA SER A 122 -2.11 -16.55 18.13
C SER A 122 -3.62 -16.53 18.35
N PHE A 123 -4.35 -15.98 17.37
CA PHE A 123 -5.81 -15.90 17.36
C PHE A 123 -6.33 -16.60 16.10
N ILE A 124 -6.97 -17.76 16.28
CA ILE A 124 -7.49 -18.59 15.18
C ILE A 124 -8.97 -18.86 15.44
N SER A 125 -9.84 -18.49 14.49
CA SER A 125 -11.31 -18.61 14.66
C SER A 125 -11.78 -17.96 15.98
N ALA A 126 -11.41 -16.70 16.13
CA ALA A 126 -11.66 -15.87 17.32
C ALA A 126 -12.33 -14.55 16.92
N SER A 127 -12.86 -13.81 17.88
CA SER A 127 -13.55 -12.54 17.62
C SER A 127 -13.22 -11.50 18.68
N ASN A 128 -13.42 -10.22 18.36
CA ASN A 128 -13.37 -9.11 19.31
C ASN A 128 -12.06 -9.04 20.10
N ILE A 129 -10.93 -9.09 19.40
CA ILE A 129 -9.60 -8.98 20.02
C ILE A 129 -9.27 -7.51 20.26
N THR A 130 -8.92 -7.14 21.48
CA THR A 130 -8.44 -5.80 21.83
C THR A 130 -7.14 -5.91 22.63
N LEU A 131 -6.03 -5.42 22.07
CA LEU A 131 -4.74 -5.36 22.74
C LEU A 131 -4.29 -3.91 22.84
N LYS A 132 -3.96 -3.46 24.06
CA LYS A 132 -3.47 -2.10 24.31
C LYS A 132 -2.17 -2.10 25.08
N ASN A 133 -1.25 -1.19 24.74
CA ASN A 133 0.00 -0.98 25.47
C ASN A 133 0.89 -2.23 25.58
N MET A 134 0.83 -3.16 24.63
CA MET A 134 1.63 -4.38 24.71
C MET A 134 2.92 -4.24 23.93
N ASN A 135 3.98 -4.84 24.47
CA ASN A 135 5.23 -5.03 23.76
C ASN A 135 5.34 -6.47 23.25
N PHE A 136 5.83 -6.62 22.03
CA PHE A 136 6.22 -7.87 21.43
C PHE A 136 7.68 -7.76 21.00
N THR A 137 8.58 -8.46 21.69
CA THR A 137 10.03 -8.32 21.48
C THR A 137 10.63 -9.66 21.12
N ASN A 138 11.13 -9.80 19.89
CA ASN A 138 11.58 -11.08 19.34
C ASN A 138 10.52 -12.17 19.55
N ALA A 139 9.27 -11.88 19.20
CA ALA A 139 8.17 -12.82 19.36
C ALA A 139 7.92 -13.54 18.03
N GLY A 140 8.02 -14.88 18.03
CA GLY A 140 8.06 -15.69 16.82
C GLY A 140 9.48 -15.75 16.25
N THR A 141 10.38 -16.45 16.96
CA THR A 141 11.80 -16.58 16.57
C THR A 141 12.11 -17.82 15.73
N ASP A 142 11.21 -18.79 15.70
CA ASP A 142 11.32 -19.91 14.78
C ASP A 142 10.93 -19.40 13.39
N ASP A 143 11.88 -19.51 12.48
CA ASP A 143 11.73 -19.22 11.07
C ASP A 143 11.17 -20.48 10.39
N LEU A 144 9.88 -20.48 10.08
CA LEU A 144 9.26 -21.52 9.28
C LEU A 144 9.41 -21.11 7.82
N ASP A 145 9.84 -22.05 6.98
CA ASP A 145 9.90 -21.84 5.53
C ASP A 145 8.58 -21.22 5.08
N ALA A 146 8.67 -20.01 4.51
CA ALA A 146 7.54 -19.32 3.92
C ALA A 146 7.08 -20.15 2.70
N ASP A 147 6.30 -21.20 2.95
CA ASP A 147 5.60 -21.99 1.92
C ASP A 147 4.59 -21.12 1.13
N ASN A 148 4.55 -19.81 1.40
CA ASN A 148 3.68 -18.87 0.76
C ASN A 148 4.31 -18.21 -0.48
N SER A 149 4.43 -19.02 -1.52
CA SER A 149 4.33 -18.71 -2.95
C SER A 149 3.95 -17.27 -3.41
N GLY A 150 4.72 -16.24 -3.08
CA GLY A 150 4.66 -14.92 -3.70
C GLY A 150 3.27 -14.23 -3.77
N LEU A 151 3.26 -13.12 -4.50
CA LEU A 151 2.19 -12.13 -4.55
C LEU A 151 0.79 -12.62 -5.00
N SER A 152 0.57 -13.90 -5.32
CA SER A 152 -0.65 -14.36 -6.00
C SER A 152 -1.34 -15.61 -5.44
N THR A 153 -0.75 -16.37 -4.51
CA THR A 153 -1.35 -17.64 -4.05
C THR A 153 -1.70 -17.74 -2.56
N GLY A 154 -1.33 -16.76 -1.73
CA GLY A 154 -2.17 -16.36 -0.59
C GLY A 154 -2.29 -17.31 0.61
N ASP A 155 -1.38 -18.25 0.79
CA ASP A 155 -1.32 -19.10 1.99
C ASP A 155 -0.32 -18.57 3.04
N ASN A 156 -0.71 -17.52 3.78
CA ASN A 156 0.02 -17.09 4.97
C ASN A 156 -0.48 -17.79 6.25
N LEU A 157 -1.02 -19.02 6.15
CA LEU A 157 -1.63 -19.70 7.29
C LEU A 157 -0.61 -20.34 8.22
N ALA A 158 0.54 -20.78 7.69
CA ALA A 158 1.59 -21.44 8.46
C ALA A 158 2.53 -20.45 9.16
N THR A 159 2.71 -19.25 8.60
CA THR A 159 3.70 -18.27 9.05
C THR A 159 3.58 -17.90 10.53
N ASN A 160 4.72 -17.80 11.19
CA ASN A 160 4.86 -17.21 12.50
C ASN A 160 4.75 -15.69 12.42
N ALA A 161 4.37 -15.11 13.57
CA ALA A 161 4.35 -13.67 13.74
C ALA A 161 4.40 -13.30 15.21
N ALA A 162 4.76 -12.05 15.50
CA ALA A 162 4.52 -11.49 16.83
C ALA A 162 3.02 -11.49 17.17
N ILE A 163 2.16 -11.15 16.20
CA ILE A 163 0.70 -11.27 16.30
C ILE A 163 0.16 -11.98 15.06
N HIS A 164 -0.49 -13.12 15.23
CA HIS A 164 -1.10 -13.91 14.16
C HIS A 164 -2.62 -13.94 14.30
N LEU A 165 -3.33 -13.57 13.24
CA LEU A 165 -4.78 -13.45 13.15
C LEU A 165 -5.31 -14.30 11.99
N GLN A 166 -6.09 -15.34 12.27
CA GLN A 166 -6.70 -16.19 11.24
C GLN A 166 -8.20 -16.34 11.51
N ASN A 167 -9.04 -16.03 10.51
CA ASN A 167 -10.50 -16.06 10.65
C ASN A 167 -10.99 -15.22 11.84
N VAL A 168 -10.53 -13.96 11.92
CA VAL A 168 -10.84 -13.06 13.05
C VAL A 168 -11.89 -12.04 12.64
N SER A 169 -13.00 -12.00 13.38
CA SER A 169 -14.01 -10.94 13.25
C SER A 169 -13.77 -9.84 14.30
N THR A 170 -13.24 -8.71 13.85
CA THR A 170 -12.82 -7.54 14.65
C THR A 170 -11.54 -7.77 15.47
N ALA A 171 -10.53 -6.94 15.19
CA ALA A 171 -9.32 -6.84 16.00
C ALA A 171 -8.90 -5.37 16.13
N THR A 172 -8.68 -4.90 17.35
CA THR A 172 -8.24 -3.53 17.68
C THR A 172 -6.91 -3.60 18.44
N LEU A 173 -5.88 -3.07 17.80
CA LEU A 173 -4.52 -2.98 18.31
C LEU A 173 -4.18 -1.49 18.50
N ASP A 174 -3.85 -1.08 19.72
CA ASP A 174 -3.57 0.33 20.05
C ASP A 174 -2.34 0.44 20.93
N ARG A 175 -1.35 1.24 20.48
CA ARG A 175 -0.04 1.36 21.17
C ARG A 175 0.63 0.00 21.35
N ILE A 176 0.69 -0.75 20.25
CA ILE A 176 1.49 -1.96 20.15
C ILE A 176 2.90 -1.59 19.73
N ALA A 177 3.89 -2.13 20.41
CA ALA A 177 5.29 -2.05 20.00
C ALA A 177 5.80 -3.44 19.63
N ILE A 178 6.09 -3.67 18.36
CA ILE A 178 6.78 -4.86 17.85
C ILE A 178 8.22 -4.48 17.51
N SER A 179 9.17 -5.25 18.04
CA SER A 179 10.60 -5.11 17.74
C SER A 179 11.20 -6.49 17.55
N GLY A 180 11.56 -6.83 16.32
CA GLY A 180 12.05 -8.17 15.99
C GLY A 180 10.93 -9.20 15.86
N SER A 181 11.09 -10.07 14.87
CA SER A 181 10.45 -11.37 14.68
C SER A 181 11.29 -12.09 13.62
N ALA A 182 11.31 -13.42 13.61
CA ALA A 182 11.95 -14.16 12.54
C ALA A 182 11.19 -13.98 11.23
N GLU A 183 9.85 -14.01 11.28
CA GLU A 183 8.94 -13.75 10.15
C GLU A 183 8.12 -12.47 10.42
N GLN A 184 6.78 -12.53 10.36
CA GLN A 184 5.96 -11.31 10.29
C GLN A 184 5.85 -10.57 11.63
N GLY A 185 5.74 -9.25 11.58
CA GLY A 185 5.32 -8.48 12.76
C GLY A 185 3.85 -8.78 13.09
N ILE A 186 2.97 -8.54 12.11
CA ILE A 186 1.55 -8.89 12.19
C ILE A 186 1.18 -9.70 10.95
N ASN A 187 0.68 -10.91 11.16
CA ASN A 187 0.17 -11.76 10.08
C ASN A 187 -1.35 -11.90 10.19
N GLY A 188 -2.07 -11.64 9.10
CA GLY A 188 -3.52 -11.73 9.03
C GLY A 188 -4.02 -12.55 7.85
N ASN A 189 -4.93 -13.49 8.08
CA ASN A 189 -5.65 -14.22 7.04
C ASN A 189 -7.15 -14.19 7.33
N THR A 190 -7.94 -13.68 6.38
CA THR A 190 -9.40 -13.58 6.52
C THR A 190 -9.78 -12.82 7.81
N VAL A 191 -9.31 -11.58 7.90
CA VAL A 191 -9.55 -10.70 9.04
C VAL A 191 -10.48 -9.57 8.62
N SER A 192 -11.55 -9.36 9.38
CA SER A 192 -12.50 -8.26 9.13
C SER A 192 -12.45 -7.23 10.24
N ASN A 193 -12.69 -5.96 9.88
CA ASN A 193 -12.76 -4.83 10.81
C ASN A 193 -11.50 -4.70 11.69
N PHE A 194 -10.34 -4.64 11.04
CA PHE A 194 -9.05 -4.52 11.71
C PHE A 194 -8.72 -3.05 11.99
N THR A 195 -8.29 -2.72 13.20
CA THR A 195 -7.78 -1.40 13.56
C THR A 195 -6.41 -1.54 14.20
N LEU A 196 -5.41 -0.85 13.64
CA LEU A 196 -4.10 -0.64 14.24
C LEU A 196 -3.90 0.86 14.45
N SER A 197 -3.52 1.28 15.66
CA SER A 197 -3.39 2.69 15.98
C SER A 197 -2.21 2.98 16.89
N ASN A 198 -1.56 4.13 16.68
CA ASN A 198 -0.52 4.66 17.56
C ASN A 198 0.60 3.65 17.85
N SER A 199 0.94 2.81 16.88
CA SER A 199 1.78 1.62 17.07
C SER A 199 3.13 1.77 16.36
N SER A 200 4.08 0.91 16.73
CA SER A 200 5.39 0.84 16.07
C SER A 200 5.74 -0.62 15.79
N ILE A 201 6.11 -0.92 14.54
CA ILE A 201 6.64 -2.21 14.12
C ILE A 201 8.03 -1.95 13.56
N SER A 202 9.02 -2.68 14.06
CA SER A 202 10.41 -2.46 13.68
C SER A 202 11.17 -3.78 13.53
N ASN A 203 11.95 -3.88 12.46
CA ASN A 203 12.86 -4.99 12.19
C ASN A 203 12.17 -6.36 12.28
N ALA A 204 10.96 -6.46 11.72
CA ALA A 204 10.26 -7.74 11.58
C ALA A 204 10.71 -8.42 10.29
N GLY A 205 10.99 -9.71 10.33
CA GLY A 205 11.50 -10.44 9.19
C GLY A 205 13.01 -10.30 9.02
N ASN A 206 13.59 -11.28 8.34
CA ASN A 206 15.00 -11.46 8.06
C ASN A 206 15.30 -11.93 6.61
N SER A 207 14.27 -12.27 5.81
CA SER A 207 14.34 -12.78 4.44
C SER A 207 13.25 -12.20 3.54
N ALA A 208 13.14 -12.73 2.31
CA ALA A 208 12.05 -12.42 1.37
C ALA A 208 10.70 -12.95 1.87
N ASP A 209 9.61 -12.30 1.45
CA ASP A 209 8.22 -12.57 1.87
C ASP A 209 7.98 -12.43 3.40
N GLU A 210 8.93 -11.82 4.12
CA GLU A 210 8.86 -11.57 5.56
C GLU A 210 8.61 -10.09 5.86
N ASP A 211 7.34 -9.74 6.00
CA ASP A 211 6.83 -8.39 6.07
C ASP A 211 6.66 -7.87 7.51
N GLY A 212 6.64 -6.54 7.64
CA GLY A 212 6.22 -5.89 8.89
C GLY A 212 4.78 -6.25 9.24
N ILE A 213 3.90 -6.12 8.24
CA ILE A 213 2.49 -6.48 8.33
C ILE A 213 2.11 -7.18 7.02
N HIS A 214 1.64 -8.42 7.11
CA HIS A 214 1.16 -9.20 5.98
C HIS A 214 -0.31 -9.55 6.17
N PHE A 215 -1.17 -9.15 5.23
CA PHE A 215 -2.58 -9.55 5.20
C PHE A 215 -2.98 -10.24 3.90
N TYR A 216 -3.70 -11.35 4.04
CA TYR A 216 -4.44 -11.99 2.97
C TYR A 216 -5.93 -11.95 3.27
N ASN A 217 -6.73 -11.44 2.32
CA ASN A 217 -8.19 -11.28 2.42
C ASN A 217 -8.65 -10.46 3.64
N MET A 218 -8.05 -9.29 3.86
CA MET A 218 -8.63 -8.30 4.76
C MET A 218 -9.97 -7.78 4.19
N SER A 219 -10.99 -7.61 5.03
CA SER A 219 -12.31 -7.13 4.61
C SER A 219 -12.98 -6.21 5.63
N GLY A 220 -14.14 -5.66 5.28
CA GLY A 220 -14.90 -4.76 6.14
C GLY A 220 -14.27 -3.36 6.23
N THR A 221 -14.55 -2.65 7.31
CA THR A 221 -13.96 -1.31 7.55
C THR A 221 -12.74 -1.44 8.43
N SER A 222 -11.55 -1.26 7.83
CA SER A 222 -10.27 -1.40 8.51
C SER A 222 -9.50 -0.10 8.52
N ALA A 223 -8.63 0.08 9.52
CA ALA A 223 -7.83 1.28 9.69
C ALA A 223 -6.42 0.99 10.22
N ILE A 224 -5.43 1.70 9.70
CA ILE A 224 -4.08 1.78 10.25
C ILE A 224 -3.75 3.26 10.43
N THR A 225 -3.59 3.70 11.67
CA THR A 225 -3.47 5.13 11.99
C THR A 225 -2.27 5.42 12.88
N ASN A 226 -1.57 6.52 12.64
CA ASN A 226 -0.43 6.97 13.44
C ASN A 226 0.55 5.84 13.76
N THR A 227 0.82 4.97 12.78
CA THR A 227 1.64 3.77 12.97
C THR A 227 2.90 3.87 12.14
N THR A 228 4.04 3.59 12.76
CA THR A 228 5.33 3.52 12.07
C THR A 228 5.71 2.07 11.86
N ILE A 229 6.05 1.71 10.63
CA ILE A 229 6.59 0.42 10.24
C ILE A 229 7.95 0.67 9.62
N THR A 230 8.98 -0.02 10.09
CA THR A 230 10.34 0.23 9.60
C THR A 230 11.24 -0.99 9.60
N GLY A 231 12.11 -1.06 8.60
CA GLY A 231 13.20 -2.03 8.58
C GLY A 231 12.76 -3.48 8.41
N SER A 232 11.58 -3.72 7.82
CA SER A 232 11.11 -5.09 7.58
C SER A 232 11.98 -5.85 6.59
N GLY A 233 12.06 -7.18 6.72
CA GLY A 233 12.83 -8.07 5.85
C GLY A 233 12.45 -7.93 4.37
N ASP A 234 11.15 -7.90 4.09
CA ASP A 234 10.61 -7.61 2.76
C ASP A 234 9.76 -6.32 2.75
N ASP A 235 8.43 -6.39 2.59
CA ASP A 235 7.59 -5.22 2.62
C ASP A 235 7.35 -4.75 4.07
N ASN A 236 7.20 -3.45 4.26
CA ASN A 236 6.71 -2.95 5.54
C ASN A 236 5.21 -3.28 5.72
N PHE A 237 4.39 -3.04 4.68
CA PHE A 237 2.98 -3.39 4.67
C PHE A 237 2.60 -4.06 3.35
N ASN A 238 2.17 -5.32 3.42
CA ASN A 238 1.69 -6.12 2.31
C ASN A 238 0.21 -6.50 2.53
N LEU A 239 -0.65 -6.09 1.60
CA LEU A 239 -2.05 -6.47 1.59
C LEU A 239 -2.40 -7.13 0.25
N GLN A 240 -2.87 -8.36 0.32
CA GLN A 240 -3.37 -9.13 -0.80
C GLN A 240 -4.85 -9.47 -0.58
N THR A 241 -5.68 -9.36 -1.62
CA THR A 241 -7.09 -9.75 -1.57
C THR A 241 -7.52 -10.48 -2.83
N GLN A 242 -8.32 -11.55 -2.71
CA GLN A 242 -8.87 -12.32 -3.83
C GLN A 242 -10.40 -12.18 -3.96
N SER A 243 -11.07 -11.75 -2.90
CA SER A 243 -12.53 -11.59 -2.85
C SER A 243 -12.96 -10.66 -1.71
N GLY A 244 -14.25 -10.31 -1.70
CA GLY A 244 -14.86 -9.52 -0.62
C GLY A 244 -14.74 -8.00 -0.83
N THR A 245 -15.26 -7.25 0.13
CA THR A 245 -15.25 -5.78 0.11
C THR A 245 -14.39 -5.25 1.25
N LEU A 246 -13.47 -4.35 0.93
CA LEU A 246 -12.58 -3.69 1.88
C LEU A 246 -12.71 -2.17 1.78
N ALA A 247 -12.90 -1.52 2.92
CA ALA A 247 -12.70 -0.09 3.08
C ALA A 247 -11.54 0.12 4.07
N LEU A 248 -10.34 0.38 3.54
CA LEU A 248 -9.13 0.59 4.33
C LEU A 248 -8.79 2.07 4.44
N THR A 249 -8.57 2.56 5.65
CA THR A 249 -8.02 3.90 5.91
C THR A 249 -6.63 3.80 6.51
N ILE A 250 -5.63 4.32 5.81
CA ILE A 250 -4.27 4.54 6.32
C ILE A 250 -4.11 6.03 6.55
N SER A 251 -3.88 6.46 7.79
CA SER A 251 -3.72 7.89 8.09
C SER A 251 -2.63 8.22 9.10
N GLY A 252 -1.79 9.19 8.79
CA GLY A 252 -0.59 9.45 9.59
C GLY A 252 0.40 8.29 9.53
N GLY A 253 1.46 8.38 10.33
CA GLY A 253 2.47 7.33 10.43
C GLY A 253 3.46 7.29 9.26
N SER A 254 4.18 6.18 9.16
CA SER A 254 5.24 6.01 8.16
C SER A 254 5.55 4.55 7.86
N SER A 255 6.04 4.29 6.64
CA SER A 255 6.55 3.01 6.19
C SER A 255 7.92 3.19 5.52
N THR A 256 9.00 2.84 6.23
CA THR A 256 10.35 3.23 5.83
C THR A 256 11.38 2.11 5.89
N GLY A 257 12.36 2.12 4.98
CA GLY A 257 13.51 1.24 5.12
C GLY A 257 13.21 -0.25 4.94
N ALA A 258 12.16 -0.63 4.21
CA ALA A 258 11.96 -2.02 3.78
C ALA A 258 13.22 -2.54 3.06
N VAL A 259 13.73 -3.69 3.48
CA VAL A 259 15.06 -4.18 3.07
C VAL A 259 15.03 -4.74 1.65
N LEU A 260 14.01 -5.52 1.31
CA LEU A 260 13.84 -6.11 -0.03
C LEU A 260 12.58 -5.60 -0.74
N GLY A 261 11.62 -5.04 0.00
CA GLY A 261 10.30 -4.73 -0.51
C GLY A 261 9.95 -3.26 -0.53
N SER A 262 8.64 -3.03 -0.47
CA SER A 262 7.96 -1.76 -0.63
C SER A 262 7.56 -1.15 0.71
N GLY A 263 7.25 0.14 0.68
CA GLY A 263 6.62 0.79 1.84
C GLY A 263 5.20 0.27 2.05
N TYR A 264 4.35 0.45 1.05
CA TYR A 264 2.99 -0.07 1.02
C TYR A 264 2.77 -0.84 -0.27
N LEU A 265 2.42 -2.11 -0.16
CA LEU A 265 2.07 -2.97 -1.28
C LEU A 265 0.63 -3.43 -1.17
N PHE A 266 -0.14 -3.19 -2.24
CA PHE A 266 -1.53 -3.59 -2.36
C PHE A 266 -1.71 -4.44 -3.62
N GLY A 267 -2.03 -5.73 -3.47
CA GLY A 267 -2.46 -6.59 -4.56
C GLY A 267 -3.95 -6.88 -4.48
N ILE A 268 -4.71 -6.24 -5.35
CA ILE A 268 -6.17 -6.31 -5.40
C ILE A 268 -6.56 -7.23 -6.56
N ARG A 269 -6.97 -8.47 -6.26
CA ARG A 269 -7.17 -9.54 -7.25
C ARG A 269 -8.54 -10.21 -7.14
N GLY A 270 -8.78 -11.14 -8.05
CA GLY A 270 -9.98 -11.97 -8.13
C GLY A 270 -11.24 -11.16 -8.38
N THR A 271 -12.15 -11.18 -7.41
CA THR A 271 -13.43 -10.44 -7.44
C THR A 271 -13.51 -9.42 -6.30
N SER A 272 -12.36 -9.05 -5.73
CA SER A 272 -12.30 -8.10 -4.64
C SER A 272 -12.77 -6.70 -5.06
N ASN A 273 -13.38 -5.98 -4.12
CA ASN A 273 -13.72 -4.57 -4.27
C ASN A 273 -13.09 -3.81 -3.10
N ALA A 274 -11.99 -3.11 -3.38
CA ALA A 274 -11.20 -2.41 -2.38
C ALA A 274 -11.29 -0.90 -2.57
N THR A 275 -11.59 -0.18 -1.48
CA THR A 275 -11.37 1.26 -1.37
C THR A 275 -10.27 1.50 -0.34
N ILE A 276 -9.18 2.13 -0.75
CA ILE A 276 -8.00 2.40 0.08
C ILE A 276 -7.79 3.90 0.14
N ASN A 277 -7.86 4.47 1.34
CA ASN A 277 -7.60 5.89 1.59
C ASN A 277 -6.28 6.03 2.35
N LEU A 278 -5.22 6.47 1.69
CA LEU A 278 -3.92 6.73 2.27
C LEU A 278 -3.70 8.24 2.39
N SER A 279 -3.62 8.76 3.62
CA SER A 279 -3.61 10.19 3.86
C SER A 279 -2.62 10.63 4.93
N SER A 280 -1.85 11.70 4.67
CA SER A 280 -0.84 12.19 5.63
C SER A 280 0.14 11.10 6.09
N ALA A 281 0.33 10.06 5.28
CA ALA A 281 1.26 8.97 5.54
C ALA A 281 2.56 9.20 4.79
N ASN A 282 3.64 8.57 5.24
CA ASN A 282 4.97 8.75 4.65
C ASN A 282 5.56 7.41 4.20
N SER A 283 6.21 7.37 3.04
CA SER A 283 7.04 6.23 2.65
C SER A 283 8.41 6.66 2.14
N SER A 284 9.48 6.06 2.64
CA SER A 284 10.82 6.45 2.21
C SER A 284 11.90 5.40 2.41
N ASN A 285 12.91 5.43 1.55
CA ASN A 285 14.08 4.56 1.62
C ASN A 285 13.73 3.07 1.59
N ASN A 286 12.61 2.71 0.96
CA ASN A 286 12.26 1.31 0.71
C ASN A 286 13.02 0.84 -0.54
N PHE A 287 13.45 -0.43 -0.56
CA PHE A 287 14.20 -0.98 -1.69
C PHE A 287 13.40 -0.93 -3.00
N SER A 288 12.11 -1.26 -2.93
CA SER A 288 11.15 -1.22 -4.04
C SER A 288 10.36 0.12 -4.03
N GLY A 289 9.06 0.09 -4.32
CA GLY A 289 8.23 1.29 -4.37
C GLY A 289 7.81 1.81 -2.98
N GLY A 290 7.50 3.10 -2.90
CA GLY A 290 6.95 3.73 -1.70
C GLY A 290 5.49 3.34 -1.49
N ILE A 291 4.69 3.45 -2.55
CA ILE A 291 3.29 3.03 -2.61
C ILE A 291 3.11 2.27 -3.92
N VAL A 292 2.82 0.98 -3.85
CA VAL A 292 2.63 0.08 -5.00
C VAL A 292 1.23 -0.51 -4.90
N ALA A 293 0.43 -0.36 -5.95
CA ALA A 293 -0.93 -0.86 -5.99
C ALA A 293 -1.25 -1.51 -7.34
N ASP A 294 -1.50 -2.81 -7.31
CA ASP A 294 -1.74 -3.62 -8.50
C ASP A 294 -3.15 -4.19 -8.46
N ALA A 295 -3.93 -3.98 -9.52
CA ALA A 295 -5.26 -4.56 -9.69
C ALA A 295 -5.33 -5.44 -10.94
N PHE A 296 -5.78 -6.69 -10.75
CA PHE A 296 -5.86 -7.72 -11.80
C PHE A 296 -7.15 -8.54 -11.67
N ASP A 297 -7.34 -9.53 -12.54
CA ASP A 297 -8.55 -10.34 -12.67
C ASP A 297 -9.81 -9.49 -12.94
N ASN A 298 -10.89 -9.67 -12.16
CA ASN A 298 -12.16 -8.95 -12.24
C ASN A 298 -12.34 -8.02 -11.02
N SER A 299 -11.24 -7.50 -10.48
CA SER A 299 -11.24 -6.70 -9.26
C SER A 299 -11.63 -5.24 -9.51
N THR A 300 -12.05 -4.56 -8.43
CA THR A 300 -12.25 -3.11 -8.42
C THR A 300 -11.38 -2.48 -7.35
N MET A 301 -10.57 -1.48 -7.72
CA MET A 301 -9.71 -0.74 -6.81
C MET A 301 -9.99 0.76 -6.89
N ASN A 302 -10.34 1.36 -5.75
CA ASN A 302 -10.40 2.80 -5.56
C ASN A 302 -9.29 3.24 -4.60
N LEU A 303 -8.22 3.83 -5.12
CA LEU A 303 -7.08 4.30 -4.34
C LEU A 303 -7.06 5.82 -4.26
N ASN A 304 -7.09 6.35 -3.04
CA ASN A 304 -6.92 7.77 -2.75
C ASN A 304 -5.60 7.98 -1.99
N VAL A 305 -4.66 8.72 -2.58
CA VAL A 305 -3.38 9.12 -1.96
C VAL A 305 -3.41 10.64 -1.77
N ILE A 306 -3.58 11.09 -0.53
CA ILE A 306 -3.92 12.50 -0.23
C ILE A 306 -2.95 13.09 0.80
N ASN A 307 -2.35 14.24 0.51
CA ASN A 307 -1.48 14.97 1.43
C ASN A 307 -0.37 14.09 2.06
N SER A 308 0.14 13.11 1.29
CA SER A 308 1.15 12.14 1.74
C SER A 308 2.52 12.47 1.16
N THR A 309 3.56 11.92 1.77
CA THR A 309 4.94 12.08 1.30
C THR A 309 5.51 10.74 0.86
N SER A 310 6.14 10.68 -0.30
CA SER A 310 6.88 9.48 -0.75
C SER A 310 8.20 9.91 -1.39
N SER A 311 9.32 9.37 -0.91
CA SER A 311 10.64 9.81 -1.38
C SER A 311 11.74 8.76 -1.27
N SER A 312 12.71 8.77 -2.19
CA SER A 312 13.87 7.85 -2.16
C SER A 312 13.46 6.39 -2.12
N ASN A 313 12.37 6.06 -2.81
CA ASN A 313 12.01 4.68 -3.16
C ASN A 313 12.23 4.52 -4.68
N ASN A 314 12.29 3.29 -5.18
CA ASN A 314 12.40 3.01 -6.62
C ASN A 314 11.35 3.80 -7.42
N ASP A 315 10.07 3.60 -7.06
CA ASP A 315 8.94 4.40 -7.51
C ASP A 315 8.23 5.04 -6.30
N GLN A 316 7.84 6.32 -6.38
CA GLN A 316 7.16 6.95 -5.24
C GLN A 316 5.69 6.56 -5.14
N LEU A 317 5.02 6.47 -6.29
CA LEU A 317 3.67 5.95 -6.45
C LEU A 317 3.61 5.13 -7.75
N SER A 318 3.34 3.84 -7.65
CA SER A 318 3.19 2.94 -8.79
C SER A 318 1.82 2.27 -8.73
N VAL A 319 1.05 2.38 -9.81
CA VAL A 319 -0.29 1.80 -9.90
C VAL A 319 -0.46 1.09 -11.23
N SER A 320 -0.87 -0.18 -11.17
CA SER A 320 -1.07 -1.01 -12.35
C SER A 320 -2.50 -1.53 -12.45
N ALA A 321 -3.01 -1.63 -13.68
CA ALA A 321 -4.28 -2.25 -14.02
C ALA A 321 -4.09 -3.31 -15.10
N GLY A 322 -4.67 -4.50 -14.90
CA GLY A 322 -4.65 -5.57 -15.90
C GLY A 322 -5.92 -6.42 -15.93
N ASP A 323 -5.94 -7.40 -16.85
CA ASP A 323 -7.09 -8.26 -17.12
C ASP A 323 -8.40 -7.49 -17.36
N ASN A 324 -9.41 -7.69 -16.51
CA ASN A 324 -10.73 -7.05 -16.51
C ASN A 324 -10.94 -6.15 -15.28
N SER A 325 -9.84 -5.67 -14.67
CA SER A 325 -9.91 -4.81 -13.47
C SER A 325 -10.47 -3.43 -13.76
N ASP A 326 -11.08 -2.81 -12.74
CA ASP A 326 -11.52 -1.42 -12.76
C ASP A 326 -10.78 -0.61 -11.69
N VAL A 327 -9.94 0.32 -12.12
CA VAL A 327 -9.04 1.09 -11.27
C VAL A 327 -9.37 2.58 -11.31
N SER A 328 -9.55 3.15 -10.12
CA SER A 328 -9.68 4.58 -9.90
C SER A 328 -8.58 5.06 -8.95
N LEU A 329 -7.80 6.04 -9.38
CA LEU A 329 -6.76 6.70 -8.59
C LEU A 329 -7.04 8.19 -8.42
N VAL A 330 -6.94 8.68 -7.19
CA VAL A 330 -6.81 10.12 -6.89
C VAL A 330 -5.54 10.34 -6.09
N ALA A 331 -4.55 10.98 -6.68
CA ALA A 331 -3.32 11.44 -6.03
C ALA A 331 -3.33 12.96 -5.95
N THR A 332 -3.58 13.54 -4.77
CA THR A 332 -3.61 14.99 -4.61
C THR A 332 -2.97 15.56 -3.34
N GLY A 333 -2.36 16.74 -3.47
CA GLY A 333 -1.69 17.42 -2.35
C GLY A 333 -0.42 16.72 -1.85
N ASN A 334 0.09 15.74 -2.60
CA ASN A 334 1.24 14.94 -2.16
C ASN A 334 2.56 15.62 -2.45
N THR A 335 3.59 15.24 -1.69
CA THR A 335 4.99 15.52 -2.00
C THR A 335 5.67 14.23 -2.42
N LEU A 336 6.02 14.11 -3.70
CA LEU A 336 6.60 12.90 -4.28
C LEU A 336 7.98 13.24 -4.85
N SER A 337 9.04 12.57 -4.39
CA SER A 337 10.40 13.00 -4.67
C SER A 337 11.36 11.84 -4.94
N SER A 338 11.82 11.73 -6.18
CA SER A 338 12.93 10.84 -6.53
C SER A 338 14.25 11.58 -6.36
N THR A 339 15.05 11.15 -5.37
CA THR A 339 16.29 11.80 -4.94
C THR A 339 17.47 10.85 -4.77
N ALA A 340 17.25 9.54 -4.78
CA ALA A 340 18.31 8.54 -4.69
C ALA A 340 18.68 7.99 -6.08
N THR A 341 19.91 7.50 -6.23
CA THR A 341 20.46 7.02 -7.52
C THR A 341 19.76 5.79 -8.09
N GLY A 342 18.92 5.11 -7.29
CA GLY A 342 18.13 3.95 -7.71
C GLY A 342 16.67 4.27 -8.01
N ASP A 343 16.26 5.53 -7.95
CA ASP A 343 14.86 5.92 -8.21
C ASP A 343 14.64 6.03 -9.74
N PHE A 344 13.59 5.39 -10.26
CA PHE A 344 13.32 5.30 -11.70
C PHE A 344 12.11 6.13 -12.14
N VAL A 345 11.03 6.22 -11.37
CA VAL A 345 9.86 7.04 -11.73
C VAL A 345 9.25 7.68 -10.48
N VAL A 346 8.79 8.93 -10.53
CA VAL A 346 8.06 9.50 -9.38
C VAL A 346 6.65 8.91 -9.31
N VAL A 347 5.88 9.02 -10.40
CA VAL A 347 4.53 8.45 -10.54
C VAL A 347 4.48 7.56 -11.77
N SER A 348 4.22 6.26 -11.57
CA SER A 348 4.07 5.27 -12.63
C SER A 348 2.62 4.79 -12.71
N LEU A 349 1.96 4.99 -13.85
CA LEU A 349 0.62 4.49 -14.14
C LEU A 349 0.70 3.52 -15.31
N LEU A 350 0.47 2.24 -15.05
CA LEU A 350 0.72 1.17 -16.00
C LEU A 350 -0.56 0.40 -16.35
N GLY A 351 -0.85 0.30 -17.64
CA GLY A 351 -1.76 -0.71 -18.19
C GLY A 351 -0.95 -1.93 -18.61
N SER A 352 -1.38 -3.13 -18.20
CA SER A 352 -0.68 -4.37 -18.52
C SER A 352 -0.57 -4.62 -20.03
N ALA A 353 0.52 -5.27 -20.42
CA ALA A 353 0.76 -5.65 -21.81
C ALA A 353 -0.20 -6.77 -22.25
N PHE A 354 -0.54 -6.81 -23.54
CA PHE A 354 -1.40 -7.83 -24.16
C PHE A 354 -2.86 -7.92 -23.64
N ASP A 355 -3.21 -7.17 -22.60
CA ASP A 355 -4.56 -7.14 -22.03
C ASP A 355 -5.42 -6.03 -22.61
N ASN A 356 -6.71 -6.30 -22.81
CA ASN A 356 -7.65 -5.37 -23.44
C ASN A 356 -8.85 -5.00 -22.53
N GLY A 357 -8.95 -5.59 -21.34
CA GLY A 357 -10.19 -5.56 -20.55
C GLY A 357 -10.24 -4.51 -19.44
N PHE A 358 -9.09 -3.97 -19.03
CA PHE A 358 -9.03 -3.08 -17.86
C PHE A 358 -9.51 -1.66 -18.18
N THR A 359 -10.06 -1.00 -17.16
CA THR A 359 -10.30 0.44 -17.12
C THR A 359 -9.45 1.07 -16.03
N PHE A 360 -8.78 2.18 -16.35
CA PHE A 360 -7.95 2.89 -15.39
C PHE A 360 -8.15 4.41 -15.49
N ASP A 361 -8.88 4.97 -14.53
CA ASP A 361 -9.07 6.40 -14.37
C ASP A 361 -8.15 6.97 -13.28
N ALA A 362 -7.33 7.97 -13.60
CA ALA A 362 -6.37 8.55 -12.67
C ALA A 362 -6.40 10.08 -12.65
N ARG A 363 -6.43 10.66 -11.45
CA ARG A 363 -6.29 12.11 -11.20
C ARG A 363 -5.00 12.37 -10.42
N ILE A 364 -4.00 12.95 -11.07
CA ILE A 364 -2.74 13.39 -10.48
C ILE A 364 -2.79 14.91 -10.39
N GLU A 365 -3.23 15.45 -9.25
CA GLU A 365 -3.60 16.85 -9.13
C GLU A 365 -2.98 17.57 -7.93
N ASN A 366 -2.50 18.80 -8.10
CA ASN A 366 -2.00 19.64 -6.99
C ASN A 366 -0.87 18.99 -6.19
N ASN A 367 -0.02 18.16 -6.82
CA ASN A 367 1.12 17.55 -6.17
C ASN A 367 2.40 18.38 -6.37
N ASN A 368 3.34 18.26 -5.44
CA ASN A 368 4.72 18.70 -5.59
C ASN A 368 5.58 17.50 -5.97
N ILE A 369 6.14 17.51 -7.18
CA ILE A 369 6.90 16.41 -7.76
C ILE A 369 8.33 16.89 -7.96
N THR A 370 9.31 16.10 -7.50
CA THR A 370 10.73 16.43 -7.65
C THR A 370 11.49 15.25 -8.22
N VAL A 371 12.33 15.53 -9.21
CA VAL A 371 13.34 14.59 -9.71
C VAL A 371 14.71 15.25 -9.58
N ALA A 372 15.59 14.65 -8.78
CA ALA A 372 16.92 15.17 -8.52
C ALA A 372 17.84 15.12 -9.74
N ASN A 373 18.92 15.91 -9.68
CA ASN A 373 19.82 16.11 -10.80
C ASN A 373 20.46 14.82 -11.29
N GLY A 374 20.45 14.60 -12.61
CA GLY A 374 21.13 13.50 -13.26
C GLY A 374 20.47 12.12 -13.09
N LEU A 375 19.29 12.03 -12.44
CA LEU A 375 18.57 10.77 -12.34
C LEU A 375 17.98 10.35 -13.68
N THR A 376 18.10 9.07 -14.02
CA THR A 376 17.47 8.48 -15.21
C THR A 376 16.02 8.14 -14.88
N ALA A 377 15.23 9.17 -14.62
CA ALA A 377 13.89 9.02 -14.11
C ALA A 377 12.86 9.93 -14.78
N ASP A 378 11.66 9.41 -14.99
CA ASP A 378 10.51 10.22 -15.39
C ASP A 378 9.83 10.83 -14.16
N GLY A 379 9.26 12.02 -14.31
CA GLY A 379 8.40 12.59 -13.28
C GLY A 379 7.09 11.80 -13.21
N ILE A 380 6.24 11.95 -14.22
CA ILE A 380 5.01 11.17 -14.35
C ILE A 380 5.11 10.32 -15.62
N SER A 381 4.93 9.02 -15.48
CA SER A 381 4.85 8.07 -16.59
C SER A 381 3.45 7.47 -16.67
N VAL A 382 2.78 7.69 -17.79
CA VAL A 382 1.52 7.02 -18.14
C VAL A 382 1.81 6.11 -19.32
N PHE A 383 1.68 4.80 -19.10
CA PHE A 383 1.97 3.82 -20.13
C PHE A 383 0.85 2.79 -20.23
N ASN A 384 0.11 2.83 -21.34
CA ASN A 384 -0.81 1.77 -21.74
C ASN A 384 -0.10 0.82 -22.71
N ALA A 385 0.48 -0.28 -22.21
CA ALA A 385 1.20 -1.22 -23.06
C ALA A 385 0.23 -2.06 -23.91
N GLY A 386 -0.84 -2.57 -23.29
CA GLY A 386 -1.87 -3.39 -23.92
C GLY A 386 -2.94 -2.58 -24.68
N GLY A 387 -4.17 -3.10 -24.68
CA GLY A 387 -5.35 -2.57 -25.36
C GLY A 387 -6.44 -2.01 -24.45
N GLY A 388 -6.24 -1.96 -23.14
CA GLY A 388 -7.22 -1.40 -22.20
C GLY A 388 -7.46 0.11 -22.37
N ALA A 389 -8.35 0.67 -21.55
CA ALA A 389 -8.68 2.10 -21.59
C ALA A 389 -8.13 2.83 -20.36
N MET A 390 -7.30 3.85 -20.59
CA MET A 390 -6.83 4.74 -19.54
C MET A 390 -7.40 6.16 -19.71
N ARG A 391 -7.78 6.81 -18.61
CA ARG A 391 -8.13 8.23 -18.59
C ARG A 391 -7.32 8.91 -17.51
N VAL A 392 -6.44 9.83 -17.88
CA VAL A 392 -5.55 10.50 -16.93
C VAL A 392 -5.71 12.02 -16.96
N GLY A 393 -6.00 12.60 -15.79
CA GLY A 393 -5.91 14.03 -15.52
C GLY A 393 -4.61 14.34 -14.79
N ILE A 394 -3.72 15.12 -15.41
CA ILE A 394 -2.48 15.62 -14.80
C ILE A 394 -2.63 17.13 -14.69
N LYS A 395 -3.04 17.62 -13.52
CA LYS A 395 -3.49 19.02 -13.38
C LYS A 395 -2.86 19.74 -12.21
N ASN A 396 -2.48 21.01 -12.41
CA ASN A 396 -2.04 21.90 -11.34
C ASN A 396 -0.89 21.36 -10.47
N ASN A 397 -0.06 20.44 -11.01
CA ASN A 397 1.11 19.97 -10.29
C ASN A 397 2.24 20.99 -10.41
N THR A 398 3.06 21.08 -9.36
CA THR A 398 4.37 21.75 -9.40
C THR A 398 5.42 20.68 -9.60
N ILE A 399 6.17 20.76 -10.69
CA ILE A 399 7.16 19.76 -11.09
C ILE A 399 8.52 20.45 -11.16
N ASP A 400 9.41 20.06 -10.26
CA ASP A 400 10.82 20.44 -10.23
C ASP A 400 11.65 19.29 -10.82
N TYR A 401 12.10 19.43 -12.07
CA TYR A 401 12.66 18.32 -12.84
C TYR A 401 14.10 18.59 -13.28
N ALA A 402 15.05 17.87 -12.66
CA ALA A 402 16.45 17.83 -13.05
C ALA A 402 16.89 16.45 -13.56
N GLY A 403 15.92 15.60 -13.93
CA GLY A 403 16.18 14.27 -14.49
C GLY A 403 16.60 14.29 -15.96
N THR A 404 17.02 13.13 -16.46
CA THR A 404 17.56 12.96 -17.83
C THR A 404 16.52 12.44 -18.84
N GLN A 405 15.29 12.13 -18.40
CA GLN A 405 14.21 11.56 -19.22
C GLN A 405 13.15 12.62 -19.56
N ARG A 406 11.90 12.46 -19.11
CA ARG A 406 10.83 13.46 -19.28
C ARG A 406 10.18 13.82 -17.94
N ALA A 407 9.74 15.08 -17.83
CA ALA A 407 8.91 15.48 -16.70
C ALA A 407 7.55 14.76 -16.74
N ILE A 408 6.96 14.62 -17.92
CA ILE A 408 5.73 13.83 -18.14
C ILE A 408 5.84 12.99 -19.41
N LEU A 409 5.46 11.73 -19.33
CA LEU A 409 5.18 10.86 -20.48
C LEU A 409 3.74 10.39 -20.48
N VAL A 410 3.17 10.39 -21.68
CA VAL A 410 1.98 9.62 -22.00
C VAL A 410 2.23 8.80 -23.27
N GLN A 411 2.12 7.47 -23.18
CA GLN A 411 2.28 6.63 -24.35
C GLN A 411 1.37 5.41 -24.39
N THR A 412 1.05 4.98 -25.61
CA THR A 412 0.27 3.77 -25.89
C THR A 412 0.74 3.07 -27.17
N GLY A 413 0.36 1.81 -27.33
CA GLY A 413 0.54 1.06 -28.58
C GLY A 413 1.87 0.31 -28.65
N GLN A 414 2.24 -0.41 -27.58
CA GLN A 414 3.38 -1.34 -27.62
C GLN A 414 2.91 -2.76 -28.00
N ASP A 415 2.00 -3.30 -27.21
CA ASP A 415 1.61 -4.71 -27.18
C ASP A 415 0.10 -4.91 -27.41
N GLY A 416 -0.66 -3.82 -27.49
CA GLY A 416 -2.06 -3.79 -27.90
C GLY A 416 -2.50 -2.40 -28.37
N ALA A 417 -3.74 -2.31 -28.84
CA ALA A 417 -4.33 -1.08 -29.38
C ALA A 417 -4.94 -0.19 -28.26
N GLY A 418 -4.13 0.18 -27.27
CA GLY A 418 -4.60 0.90 -26.08
C GLY A 418 -5.13 2.30 -26.39
N SER A 419 -6.14 2.71 -25.63
CA SER A 419 -6.70 4.07 -25.69
C SER A 419 -6.34 4.88 -24.45
N ILE A 420 -5.95 6.14 -24.65
CA ILE A 420 -5.70 7.08 -23.56
C ILE A 420 -6.49 8.38 -23.79
N LEU A 421 -7.28 8.79 -22.81
CA LEU A 421 -7.76 10.16 -22.71
C LEU A 421 -6.88 10.92 -21.72
N ALA A 422 -6.14 11.92 -22.18
CA ALA A 422 -5.21 12.69 -21.37
C ALA A 422 -5.61 14.18 -21.28
N GLN A 423 -5.76 14.67 -20.04
CA GLN A 423 -5.92 16.09 -19.75
C GLN A 423 -4.70 16.61 -18.98
N ILE A 424 -3.83 17.34 -19.66
CA ILE A 424 -2.59 17.87 -19.10
C ILE A 424 -2.68 19.40 -19.10
N THR A 425 -3.07 19.98 -17.96
CA THR A 425 -3.41 21.41 -17.87
C THR A 425 -2.97 22.06 -16.57
N GLY A 426 -2.56 23.32 -16.61
CA GLY A 426 -2.27 24.12 -15.42
C GLY A 426 -1.03 23.69 -14.62
N ASN A 427 -0.21 22.78 -15.14
CA ASN A 427 1.01 22.36 -14.44
C ASN A 427 2.09 23.45 -14.54
N ALA A 428 2.82 23.67 -13.46
CA ALA A 428 4.04 24.47 -13.43
C ALA A 428 5.24 23.51 -13.48
N ILE A 429 6.03 23.58 -14.55
CA ILE A 429 7.11 22.62 -14.84
C ILE A 429 8.42 23.38 -14.99
N ASP A 430 9.29 23.26 -13.99
CA ASP A 430 10.65 23.78 -14.07
C ASP A 430 11.60 22.68 -14.55
N ILE A 431 12.14 22.83 -15.76
CA ILE A 431 13.15 21.94 -16.31
C ILE A 431 14.53 22.54 -16.01
N LYS A 432 15.28 21.88 -15.13
CA LYS A 432 16.59 22.33 -14.68
C LYS A 432 17.71 21.82 -15.60
N LEU A 433 17.90 22.49 -16.72
CA LEU A 433 18.97 22.18 -17.67
C LEU A 433 20.28 22.80 -17.19
N ASP A 434 21.18 21.99 -16.64
CA ASP A 434 22.50 22.45 -16.16
C ASP A 434 23.62 22.32 -17.21
N GLY A 435 23.30 21.77 -18.39
CA GLY A 435 24.24 21.53 -19.48
C GLY A 435 24.82 20.12 -19.51
N THR A 436 24.48 19.25 -18.55
CA THR A 436 24.91 17.84 -18.45
C THR A 436 23.72 16.93 -18.13
N GLY A 437 23.50 15.87 -18.90
CA GLY A 437 22.41 14.93 -18.59
C GLY A 437 21.01 15.55 -18.67
N ASN A 438 20.79 16.45 -19.62
CA ASN A 438 19.53 17.17 -19.77
C ASN A 438 18.34 16.25 -20.11
N ALA A 439 17.16 16.67 -19.67
CA ALA A 439 15.88 16.09 -20.09
C ALA A 439 15.76 15.98 -21.62
N VAL A 440 15.17 14.88 -22.09
CA VAL A 440 14.90 14.64 -23.52
C VAL A 440 13.79 15.56 -24.03
N ALA A 441 12.76 15.79 -23.22
CA ALA A 441 11.66 16.72 -23.45
C ALA A 441 10.97 17.03 -22.10
N GLY A 442 10.22 18.13 -22.03
CA GLY A 442 9.37 18.39 -20.86
C GLY A 442 8.21 17.40 -20.77
N ILE A 443 7.25 17.52 -21.69
CA ILE A 443 6.13 16.60 -21.87
C ILE A 443 6.30 15.84 -23.19
N LEU A 444 6.28 14.50 -23.14
CA LEU A 444 6.23 13.65 -24.32
C LEU A 444 4.89 12.91 -24.39
N VAL A 445 4.17 13.06 -25.50
CA VAL A 445 2.98 12.26 -25.82
C VAL A 445 3.20 11.50 -27.12
N GLN A 446 2.97 10.18 -27.11
CA GLN A 446 3.14 9.37 -28.32
C GLN A 446 2.18 8.18 -28.41
N SER A 447 1.57 8.01 -29.59
CA SER A 447 0.67 6.89 -29.89
C SER A 447 1.26 6.02 -30.99
N GLY A 448 1.01 4.72 -30.92
CA GLY A 448 1.45 3.74 -31.93
C GLY A 448 2.95 3.51 -31.87
N ILE A 449 3.53 3.31 -30.68
CA ILE A 449 4.98 3.23 -30.53
C ILE A 449 5.62 2.03 -31.25
N THR A 450 4.87 0.94 -31.42
CA THR A 450 5.26 -0.29 -32.15
C THR A 450 4.21 -0.68 -33.20
N SER A 451 4.63 -1.32 -34.30
CA SER A 451 3.76 -1.87 -35.34
C SER A 451 4.20 -3.31 -35.68
N PRO A 452 3.28 -4.25 -35.94
CA PRO A 452 1.82 -4.06 -36.04
C PRO A 452 1.06 -4.13 -34.72
N THR A 453 1.72 -4.51 -33.61
CA THR A 453 1.06 -4.79 -32.33
C THR A 453 0.34 -3.59 -31.71
N GLY A 454 0.84 -2.37 -31.92
CA GLY A 454 0.23 -1.13 -31.44
C GLY A 454 -0.67 -0.40 -32.44
N ASP A 455 -0.91 -0.99 -33.62
CA ASP A 455 -1.75 -0.38 -34.64
C ASP A 455 -3.19 -0.21 -34.11
N GLY A 456 -3.79 0.96 -34.36
CA GLY A 456 -5.13 1.29 -33.84
C GLY A 456 -5.14 1.89 -32.43
N SER A 457 -4.00 1.98 -31.75
CA SER A 457 -3.88 2.74 -30.51
C SER A 457 -4.24 4.22 -30.71
N SER A 458 -4.79 4.85 -29.67
CA SER A 458 -5.30 6.22 -29.76
C SER A 458 -5.02 7.04 -28.52
N ILE A 459 -4.77 8.34 -28.72
CA ILE A 459 -4.72 9.32 -27.64
C ILE A 459 -5.66 10.49 -27.94
N ASP A 460 -6.63 10.72 -27.06
CA ASP A 460 -7.42 11.95 -26.97
C ASP A 460 -6.71 12.94 -26.03
N LEU A 461 -6.09 13.98 -26.59
CA LEU A 461 -5.21 14.89 -25.86
C LEU A 461 -5.79 16.29 -25.75
N ASN A 462 -6.08 16.72 -24.51
CA ASN A 462 -6.25 18.12 -24.16
C ASN A 462 -5.02 18.60 -23.38
N ILE A 463 -4.17 19.38 -24.05
CA ILE A 463 -2.92 19.91 -23.49
C ILE A 463 -2.93 21.44 -23.50
N GLY A 464 -2.86 22.03 -22.30
CA GLY A 464 -2.92 23.48 -22.12
C GLY A 464 -4.30 24.09 -22.37
N GLY A 465 -4.37 25.42 -22.37
CA GLY A 465 -5.59 26.19 -22.57
C GLY A 465 -5.41 27.67 -22.19
N ALA A 466 -6.49 28.43 -22.15
CA ALA A 466 -6.43 29.83 -21.78
C ALA A 466 -6.17 30.03 -20.27
N GLY A 467 -5.39 31.05 -19.91
CA GLY A 467 -5.13 31.44 -18.52
C GLY A 467 -4.54 30.31 -17.69
N ALA A 468 -5.18 29.97 -16.56
CA ALA A 468 -4.73 28.93 -15.63
C ALA A 468 -4.73 27.51 -16.21
N LEU A 469 -5.31 27.28 -17.39
CA LEU A 469 -5.27 25.97 -18.05
C LEU A 469 -3.95 25.73 -18.80
N ALA A 470 -3.18 26.78 -19.11
CA ALA A 470 -1.88 26.65 -19.77
C ALA A 470 -0.89 25.90 -18.85
N ASN A 471 -0.18 24.91 -19.39
CA ASN A 471 1.03 24.44 -18.72
C ASN A 471 2.10 25.53 -18.88
N THR A 472 2.83 25.80 -17.81
CA THR A 472 3.87 26.82 -17.78
C THR A 472 5.22 26.16 -17.56
N PHE A 473 6.10 26.30 -18.55
CA PHE A 473 7.47 25.85 -18.47
C PHE A 473 8.39 26.98 -18.04
N THR A 474 9.32 26.66 -17.16
CA THR A 474 10.49 27.50 -16.85
C THR A 474 11.75 26.68 -17.01
N HIS A 475 12.82 27.34 -17.41
CA HIS A 475 14.17 26.77 -17.40
C HIS A 475 15.01 27.59 -16.42
N SER A 476 14.83 27.36 -15.12
CA SER A 476 15.43 28.21 -14.07
C SER A 476 16.96 28.26 -14.11
N LEU A 477 17.61 27.21 -14.64
CA LEU A 477 19.06 27.14 -14.87
C LEU A 477 19.49 27.58 -16.29
N GLY A 478 18.53 28.01 -17.13
CA GLY A 478 18.76 28.36 -18.54
C GLY A 478 18.74 27.15 -19.47
N GLY A 479 19.20 27.31 -20.71
CA GLY A 479 19.30 26.23 -21.70
C GLY A 479 18.04 25.99 -22.54
N THR A 480 18.15 25.08 -23.52
CA THR A 480 17.07 24.67 -24.42
C THR A 480 17.10 23.16 -24.63
N MET A 481 15.94 22.53 -24.81
CA MET A 481 15.85 21.10 -25.14
C MET A 481 15.57 20.87 -26.62
N ALA A 482 16.31 19.95 -27.25
CA ALA A 482 16.07 19.59 -28.65
C ALA A 482 14.69 18.93 -28.88
N GLY A 483 14.16 18.23 -27.88
CA GLY A 483 12.80 17.69 -27.93
C GLY A 483 11.70 18.74 -27.76
N GLY A 484 12.05 19.96 -27.34
CA GLY A 484 11.09 21.00 -26.96
C GLY A 484 10.50 20.76 -25.57
N ASP A 485 9.78 21.77 -25.08
CA ASP A 485 9.06 21.66 -23.80
C ASP A 485 7.87 20.71 -23.92
N ILE A 486 7.25 20.66 -25.10
CA ILE A 486 6.20 19.71 -25.45
C ILE A 486 6.58 19.01 -26.75
N ARG A 487 6.49 17.69 -26.74
CA ARG A 487 6.73 16.81 -27.89
C ARG A 487 5.53 15.89 -28.10
N VAL A 488 4.87 16.01 -29.25
CA VAL A 488 3.74 15.14 -29.62
C VAL A 488 4.07 14.33 -30.86
N ARG A 489 3.92 13.00 -30.79
CA ARG A 489 4.30 12.09 -31.88
C ARG A 489 3.16 11.13 -32.20
N GLN A 490 2.50 11.35 -33.33
CA GLN A 490 1.71 10.29 -33.96
C GLN A 490 2.69 9.39 -34.73
N ARG A 491 2.67 8.09 -34.43
CA ARG A 491 3.56 7.09 -35.04
C ARG A 491 2.75 5.92 -35.59
N ASN A 492 3.30 5.29 -36.63
CA ASN A 492 2.74 4.10 -37.28
C ASN A 492 1.25 4.31 -37.61
N ASN A 493 0.40 3.31 -37.36
CA ASN A 493 -1.05 3.40 -37.49
C ASN A 493 -1.75 3.80 -36.16
N GLY A 494 -1.04 4.44 -35.23
CA GLY A 494 -1.65 5.08 -34.06
C GLY A 494 -2.33 6.41 -34.43
N THR A 495 -3.16 6.95 -33.54
CA THR A 495 -3.84 8.24 -33.76
C THR A 495 -3.69 9.18 -32.56
N ILE A 496 -3.63 10.49 -32.83
CA ILE A 496 -3.67 11.51 -31.79
C ILE A 496 -4.71 12.57 -32.16
N ASN A 497 -5.71 12.73 -31.32
CA ASN A 497 -6.69 13.80 -31.41
C ASN A 497 -6.28 14.97 -30.50
N LEU A 498 -5.95 16.11 -31.09
CA LEU A 498 -5.61 17.33 -30.38
C LEU A 498 -6.89 18.18 -30.21
N SER A 499 -7.36 18.35 -28.97
CA SER A 499 -8.66 18.97 -28.68
C SER A 499 -8.85 20.36 -29.33
N GLY A 500 -9.68 20.45 -30.37
CA GLY A 500 -9.95 21.71 -31.08
C GLY A 500 -8.84 22.18 -32.03
N TYR A 501 -7.89 21.31 -32.40
CA TYR A 501 -6.93 21.60 -33.46
C TYR A 501 -7.63 21.76 -34.83
N ALA A 502 -7.23 22.75 -35.61
CA ALA A 502 -7.89 23.11 -36.88
C ALA A 502 -7.02 22.90 -38.13
N GLY A 503 -5.76 22.48 -37.96
CA GLY A 503 -4.84 22.26 -39.08
C GLY A 503 -5.02 20.89 -39.75
N GLY A 504 -4.22 20.65 -40.79
CA GLY A 504 -4.21 19.36 -41.50
C GLY A 504 -3.56 18.23 -40.67
N ALA A 505 -3.87 16.98 -41.01
CA ALA A 505 -3.41 15.80 -40.26
C ALA A 505 -1.87 15.68 -40.18
N THR A 506 -1.15 16.09 -41.22
CA THR A 506 0.32 16.06 -41.27
C THR A 506 0.95 17.44 -41.22
N ASP A 507 0.18 18.47 -40.90
CA ASP A 507 0.68 19.85 -40.79
C ASP A 507 1.39 20.07 -39.46
N LEU A 508 2.69 19.75 -39.44
CA LEU A 508 3.52 19.87 -38.24
C LEU A 508 3.64 21.32 -37.75
N ALA A 509 3.64 22.30 -38.66
CA ALA A 509 3.77 23.70 -38.30
C ALA A 509 2.50 24.18 -37.58
N ALA A 510 1.32 23.81 -38.09
CA ALA A 510 0.06 24.11 -37.42
C ALA A 510 -0.05 23.39 -36.06
N ALA A 511 0.38 22.13 -35.96
CA ALA A 511 0.40 21.40 -34.69
C ALA A 511 1.31 22.08 -33.65
N ILE A 512 2.53 22.48 -34.05
CA ILE A 512 3.46 23.21 -33.16
C ILE A 512 2.88 24.57 -32.73
N ALA A 513 2.27 25.32 -33.66
CA ALA A 513 1.62 26.59 -33.34
C ALA A 513 0.45 26.41 -32.37
N TYR A 514 -0.33 25.33 -32.52
CA TYR A 514 -1.40 24.96 -31.59
C TYR A 514 -0.85 24.67 -30.18
N LEU A 515 0.22 23.88 -30.06
CA LEU A 515 0.83 23.55 -28.77
C LEU A 515 1.41 24.78 -28.07
N ASN A 516 2.20 25.58 -28.80
CA ASN A 516 2.80 26.80 -28.27
C ASN A 516 1.76 27.88 -27.94
N GLY A 517 0.65 27.96 -28.69
CA GLY A 517 -0.40 28.96 -28.45
C GLY A 517 -1.27 28.67 -27.22
N ARG A 518 -1.20 27.44 -26.68
CA ARG A 518 -1.99 26.99 -25.52
C ARG A 518 -1.17 26.81 -24.24
N ASN A 519 0.13 27.03 -24.31
CA ASN A 519 1.06 26.80 -23.21
C ASN A 519 2.12 27.92 -23.16
N THR A 520 2.69 28.15 -21.99
CA THR A 520 3.85 29.05 -21.87
C THR A 520 5.10 28.20 -21.99
N VAL A 521 5.81 28.30 -23.12
CA VAL A 521 7.01 27.50 -23.41
C VAL A 521 8.26 28.36 -23.50
N VAL A 522 9.40 27.79 -23.10
CA VAL A 522 10.76 28.31 -23.27
C VAL A 522 11.41 27.66 -24.51
N SER A 523 11.40 26.33 -24.62
CA SER A 523 11.80 25.64 -25.86
C SER A 523 10.58 25.44 -26.74
N ALA A 524 10.68 25.83 -28.01
CA ALA A 524 9.60 25.60 -28.97
C ALA A 524 9.18 24.13 -28.99
N SER A 525 7.86 23.89 -28.96
CA SER A 525 7.30 22.54 -29.04
C SER A 525 7.69 21.85 -30.35
N THR A 526 7.71 20.52 -30.34
CA THR A 526 7.96 19.70 -31.53
C THR A 526 6.80 18.74 -31.80
N ALA A 527 6.60 18.41 -33.08
CA ALA A 527 5.58 17.47 -33.51
C ALA A 527 6.13 16.49 -34.57
N THR A 528 5.60 15.27 -34.60
CA THR A 528 5.86 14.30 -35.67
C THR A 528 4.56 13.57 -35.99
N ALA A 529 4.32 13.34 -37.28
CA ALA A 529 3.16 12.60 -37.79
C ALA A 529 3.59 11.69 -38.94
N ASP A 530 3.11 10.46 -38.92
CA ASP A 530 3.11 9.54 -40.05
C ASP A 530 1.80 9.73 -40.86
N SER A 531 1.30 8.70 -41.55
CA SER A 531 0.21 8.84 -42.52
C SER A 531 -1.18 9.09 -41.92
N THR A 532 -1.45 8.65 -40.69
CA THR A 532 -2.76 8.85 -40.03
C THR A 532 -2.89 10.24 -39.40
N GLY A 533 -1.79 10.81 -38.91
CA GLY A 533 -1.68 12.20 -38.46
C GLY A 533 -2.58 12.61 -37.29
N PHE A 534 -2.70 13.93 -37.12
CA PHE A 534 -3.47 14.56 -36.04
C PHE A 534 -4.93 14.83 -36.44
N THR A 535 -5.83 14.79 -35.46
CA THR A 535 -7.22 15.26 -35.60
C THR A 535 -7.55 16.34 -34.58
N GLY A 536 -8.76 16.91 -34.70
CA GLY A 536 -9.17 18.16 -34.02
C GLY A 536 -10.51 18.10 -33.28
N LEU A 537 -11.01 16.89 -33.01
CA LEU A 537 -12.32 16.69 -32.40
C LEU A 537 -12.30 17.14 -30.94
N ALA A 538 -13.45 17.58 -30.43
CA ALA A 538 -13.60 17.87 -29.02
C ALA A 538 -13.35 16.59 -28.20
N THR A 539 -12.33 16.63 -27.34
CA THR A 539 -12.05 15.52 -26.42
C THR A 539 -13.22 15.35 -25.46
N PRO A 540 -13.64 14.12 -25.14
CA PRO A 540 -14.66 13.87 -24.13
C PRO A 540 -14.31 14.52 -22.78
N PRO A 541 -15.31 14.86 -21.95
CA PRO A 541 -15.04 15.29 -20.59
C PRO A 541 -14.32 14.18 -19.81
N PHE A 542 -13.46 14.58 -18.88
CA PHE A 542 -12.89 13.65 -17.91
C PHE A 542 -14.01 13.16 -17.00
N PRO A 543 -14.14 11.85 -16.75
CA PRO A 543 -15.13 11.35 -15.80
C PRO A 543 -14.89 11.83 -14.37
#